data_AF-A0A1Q7A4Q9-F1
#
_entry.id   AF-A0A1Q7A4Q9-F1
#
_cell.length_a   1.000
_cell.length_b   1.000
_cell.length_c   1.000
_cell.angle_alpha   90.00
_cell.angle_beta   90.00
_cell.angle_gamma   90.00
#
_symmetry.space_group_name_H-M   'P 1'
#
loop_
_entity.id
_entity.type
_entity.pdbx_description
1 polymer ?
#
loop_
_entity_poly.entity_id
_entity_poly.type
_entity_poly.pdbx_seq_one_letter_code
_entity_poly.pdbx_strand_id
1 'polypeptide(L)'
;MITAFEAQYQSEYRGIVQYYLLAQNVGWFNTLHWVAQTSLLKTLAGKHRSTVTKMARKHKTTMETEHGPRKCLQVVIHRGENKKPLVARFGGIPLKRKQEAILVDRHPQFAMTNRSELLQRVLADRCELCGSKEKVEVHHIRKLADLEKPGRRAKPAWVKQMAARRRKTLIVCRKCHEAIHAGTSTASFRKQGLESRMTPKGSSPVWEEGNEKGP
;
A
#
# COMPACT_ATOMS: atom_id res chain seq x y z
N MET A 1 6.22 9.47 -3.76
CA MET A 1 6.16 8.06 -4.22
C MET A 1 7.54 7.41 -4.30
N ILE A 2 8.56 7.99 -4.95
CA ILE A 2 9.89 7.38 -5.05
C ILE A 2 10.55 7.23 -3.67
N THR A 3 10.51 8.28 -2.85
CA THR A 3 11.04 8.26 -1.48
C THR A 3 10.36 7.26 -0.55
N ALA A 4 9.06 7.00 -0.73
CA ALA A 4 8.33 6.03 0.09
C ALA A 4 8.81 4.60 -0.21
N PHE A 5 9.11 4.29 -1.47
CA PHE A 5 9.59 2.98 -1.89
C PHE A 5 11.01 2.70 -1.37
N GLU A 6 11.92 3.68 -1.48
CA GLU A 6 13.27 3.56 -0.93
C GLU A 6 13.28 3.44 0.59
N ALA A 7 12.43 4.21 1.28
CA ALA A 7 12.28 4.13 2.73
C ALA A 7 11.76 2.75 3.18
N GLN A 8 10.79 2.19 2.44
CA GLN A 8 10.28 0.85 2.71
C GLN A 8 11.35 -0.23 2.51
N TYR A 9 12.06 -0.19 1.40
CA TYR A 9 13.17 -1.12 1.12
C TYR A 9 14.24 -1.09 2.21
N GLN A 10 14.55 0.11 2.71
CA GLN A 10 15.50 0.27 3.79
C GLN A 10 14.95 -0.25 5.12
N SER A 11 13.67 -0.05 5.43
CA SER A 11 13.09 -0.59 6.67
C SER A 11 13.09 -2.12 6.66
N GLU A 12 12.76 -2.75 5.53
CA GLU A 12 12.77 -4.20 5.38
C GLU A 12 14.21 -4.75 5.49
N TYR A 13 15.15 -4.15 4.75
CA TYR A 13 16.56 -4.54 4.82
C TYR A 13 17.15 -4.34 6.22
N ARG A 14 16.85 -3.21 6.88
CA ARG A 14 17.27 -2.92 8.25
C ARG A 14 16.70 -3.95 9.23
N GLY A 15 15.43 -4.32 9.09
CA GLY A 15 14.79 -5.32 9.96
C GLY A 15 15.50 -6.67 9.88
N ILE A 16 15.77 -7.16 8.66
CA ILE A 16 16.48 -8.43 8.45
C ILE A 16 17.90 -8.36 9.02
N VAL A 17 18.66 -7.31 8.68
CA VAL A 17 20.04 -7.19 9.16
C VAL A 17 20.07 -7.11 10.69
N GLN A 18 19.20 -6.31 11.31
CA GLN A 18 19.12 -6.15 12.77
C GLN A 18 18.83 -7.47 13.47
N TYR A 19 17.91 -8.28 12.94
CA TYR A 19 17.59 -9.60 13.47
C TYR A 19 18.82 -10.53 13.49
N TYR A 20 19.64 -10.50 12.45
CA TYR A 20 20.81 -11.36 12.33
C TYR A 20 22.13 -10.77 12.84
N LEU A 21 22.15 -9.55 13.42
CA LEU A 21 23.39 -8.88 13.87
C LEU A 21 24.18 -9.67 14.93
N LEU A 22 23.52 -10.54 15.69
CA LEU A 22 24.17 -11.40 16.69
C LEU A 22 24.89 -12.61 16.08
N ALA A 23 24.52 -13.00 14.86
CA ALA A 23 25.09 -14.14 14.17
C ALA A 23 26.58 -13.91 13.84
N GLN A 24 27.35 -15.00 13.73
CA GLN A 24 28.76 -14.92 13.31
C GLN A 24 28.89 -14.62 11.80
N ASN A 25 27.87 -14.99 11.01
CA ASN A 25 27.94 -15.04 9.55
C ASN A 25 27.38 -13.76 8.90
N VAL A 26 27.33 -12.63 9.62
CA VAL A 26 26.69 -11.38 9.15
C VAL A 26 27.28 -10.88 7.83
N GLY A 27 28.55 -11.21 7.53
CA GLY A 27 29.18 -10.89 6.25
C GLY A 27 28.50 -11.52 5.03
N TRP A 28 27.77 -12.62 5.18
CA TRP A 28 27.03 -13.27 4.08
C TRP A 28 25.84 -12.43 3.59
N PHE A 29 25.36 -11.50 4.42
CA PHE A 29 24.30 -10.55 4.03
C PHE A 29 24.75 -9.55 2.96
N ASN A 30 26.02 -9.53 2.56
CA ASN A 30 26.45 -8.81 1.37
C ASN A 30 25.71 -9.26 0.10
N THR A 31 25.42 -10.56 -0.03
CA THR A 31 24.63 -11.07 -1.15
C THR A 31 23.19 -10.53 -1.11
N LEU A 32 22.56 -10.54 0.08
CA LEU A 32 21.24 -9.95 0.27
C LEU A 32 21.25 -8.45 -0.07
N HIS A 33 22.27 -7.72 0.39
CA HIS A 33 22.45 -6.31 0.09
C HIS A 33 22.49 -6.07 -1.41
N TRP A 34 23.28 -6.86 -2.15
CA TRP A 34 23.41 -6.74 -3.61
C TRP A 34 22.09 -7.03 -4.34
N VAL A 35 21.37 -8.09 -3.95
CA VAL A 35 20.06 -8.43 -4.52
C VAL A 35 19.03 -7.33 -4.27
N ALA A 36 18.93 -6.86 -3.02
CA ALA A 36 18.03 -5.79 -2.63
C ALA A 36 18.35 -4.48 -3.38
N GLN A 37 19.62 -4.10 -3.45
CA GLN A 37 20.07 -2.92 -4.20
C GLN A 37 19.70 -3.01 -5.68
N THR A 38 19.92 -4.17 -6.30
CA THR A 38 19.64 -4.40 -7.72
C THR A 38 18.15 -4.34 -8.01
N SER A 39 17.32 -4.95 -7.17
CA SER A 39 15.85 -4.92 -7.33
C SER A 39 15.29 -3.50 -7.19
N LEU A 40 15.78 -2.72 -6.22
CA LEU A 40 15.43 -1.32 -6.06
C LEU A 40 15.76 -0.50 -7.31
N LEU A 41 17.00 -0.62 -7.81
CA LEU A 41 17.46 0.11 -8.98
C LEU A 41 16.69 -0.27 -10.26
N LYS A 42 16.33 -1.55 -10.42
CA LYS A 42 15.47 -2.00 -11.54
C LYS A 42 14.09 -1.37 -11.49
N THR A 43 13.47 -1.29 -10.30
CA THR A 43 12.17 -0.62 -10.13
C THR A 43 12.26 0.87 -10.46
N LEU A 44 13.31 1.55 -10.00
CA LEU A 44 13.55 2.96 -10.33
C LEU A 44 13.77 3.15 -11.84
N ALA A 45 14.56 2.28 -12.46
CA ALA A 45 14.83 2.31 -13.89
C ALA A 45 13.55 2.14 -14.72
N GLY A 46 12.71 1.16 -14.38
CA GLY A 46 11.40 0.96 -15.02
C GLY A 46 10.47 2.16 -14.87
N LYS A 47 10.44 2.76 -13.68
CA LYS A 47 9.63 3.96 -13.41
C LYS A 47 10.07 5.19 -14.19
N HIS A 48 11.38 5.39 -14.35
CA HIS A 48 11.95 6.54 -15.04
C HIS A 48 12.25 6.29 -16.52
N ARG A 49 11.85 5.12 -17.06
CA ARG A 49 12.20 4.69 -18.44
C ARG A 49 13.68 4.88 -18.73
N SER A 50 14.52 4.46 -17.79
CA SER A 50 15.97 4.65 -17.83
C SER A 50 16.70 3.33 -17.60
N THR A 51 18.03 3.36 -17.58
CA THR A 51 18.85 2.19 -17.27
C THR A 51 19.23 2.15 -15.79
N VAL A 52 19.46 0.94 -15.28
CA VAL A 52 19.93 0.70 -13.90
C VAL A 52 21.19 1.53 -13.61
N THR A 53 22.14 1.59 -14.55
CA THR A 53 23.39 2.35 -14.41
C THR A 53 23.15 3.85 -14.26
N LYS A 54 22.20 4.42 -15.02
CA LYS A 54 21.84 5.85 -14.90
C LYS A 54 21.21 6.14 -13.54
N MET A 55 20.32 5.27 -13.06
CA MET A 55 19.71 5.42 -11.73
C MET A 55 20.75 5.26 -10.61
N ALA A 56 21.64 4.28 -10.72
CA ALA A 56 22.70 4.06 -9.75
C ALA A 56 23.60 5.30 -9.66
N ARG A 57 24.04 5.87 -10.79
CA ARG A 57 24.85 7.10 -10.79
C ARG A 57 24.11 8.29 -10.19
N LYS A 58 22.81 8.46 -10.51
CA LYS A 58 21.98 9.57 -10.02
C LYS A 58 21.78 9.54 -8.50
N HIS A 59 21.60 8.35 -7.94
CA HIS A 59 21.24 8.17 -6.52
C HIS A 59 22.43 7.78 -5.64
N LYS A 60 23.62 7.57 -6.20
CA LYS A 60 24.82 7.23 -5.43
C LYS A 60 25.22 8.37 -4.51
N THR A 61 25.43 8.05 -3.25
CA THR A 61 25.99 8.96 -2.24
C THR A 61 26.96 8.18 -1.37
N THR A 62 27.97 8.87 -0.83
CA THR A 62 28.87 8.31 0.18
C THR A 62 28.46 8.90 1.53
N MET A 63 28.36 8.04 2.54
CA MET A 63 28.01 8.45 3.90
C MET A 63 29.06 7.96 4.88
N GLU A 64 29.47 8.84 5.78
CA GLU A 64 30.33 8.51 6.91
C GLU A 64 29.56 7.71 7.95
N THR A 65 29.95 6.45 8.14
CA THR A 65 29.46 5.60 9.23
C THR A 65 30.52 5.53 10.34
N GLU A 66 30.15 5.14 11.55
CA GLU A 66 31.07 4.86 12.69
C GLU A 66 32.26 3.95 12.32
N HIS A 67 32.16 3.18 11.23
CA HIS A 67 33.18 2.26 10.75
C HIS A 67 33.77 2.65 9.39
N GLY A 68 33.63 3.92 8.99
CA GLY A 68 34.18 4.50 7.75
C GLY A 68 33.14 4.80 6.67
N PRO A 69 33.59 5.39 5.55
CA PRO A 69 32.73 5.80 4.44
C PRO A 69 32.11 4.60 3.75
N ARG A 70 30.79 4.63 3.54
CA ARG A 70 30.06 3.61 2.78
C ARG A 70 29.23 4.20 1.66
N LYS A 71 29.17 3.48 0.55
CA LYS A 71 28.31 3.81 -0.60
C LYS A 71 26.87 3.44 -0.26
N CYS A 72 25.97 4.39 -0.42
CA CYS A 72 24.53 4.22 -0.26
C CYS A 72 23.79 4.83 -1.45
N LEU A 73 22.51 4.49 -1.57
CA LEU A 73 21.59 5.15 -2.47
C LEU A 73 20.74 6.14 -1.67
N GLN A 74 20.64 7.39 -2.12
CA GLN A 74 19.89 8.44 -1.45
C GLN A 74 19.03 9.23 -2.43
N VAL A 75 17.79 9.50 -2.01
CA VAL A 75 16.92 10.51 -2.62
C VAL A 75 16.59 11.57 -1.59
N VAL A 76 16.80 12.82 -2.01
CA VAL A 76 16.43 14.00 -1.25
C VAL A 76 15.33 14.72 -2.03
N ILE A 77 14.17 14.89 -1.39
CA ILE A 77 13.10 15.75 -1.90
C ILE A 77 13.02 16.98 -1.01
N HIS A 78 13.44 18.12 -1.55
CA HIS A 78 13.27 19.44 -0.93
C HIS A 78 11.79 19.79 -0.87
N ARG A 79 11.37 20.39 0.26
CA ARG A 79 9.96 20.58 0.56
C ARG A 79 9.69 22.02 1.01
N GLY A 80 9.65 22.98 0.09
CA GLY A 80 9.41 24.41 0.41
C GLY A 80 10.43 25.01 1.38
N GLU A 81 10.38 26.33 1.60
CA GLU A 81 11.43 27.06 2.31
C GLU A 81 11.58 26.72 3.81
N ASN A 82 10.55 26.13 4.45
CA ASN A 82 10.54 25.89 5.90
C ASN A 82 10.34 24.43 6.35
N LYS A 83 10.47 23.43 5.47
CA LYS A 83 10.33 22.02 5.88
C LYS A 83 11.60 21.22 5.60
N LYS A 84 11.99 20.42 6.60
CA LYS A 84 13.10 19.47 6.48
C LYS A 84 12.89 18.61 5.21
N PRO A 85 13.93 18.45 4.37
CA PRO A 85 13.81 17.68 3.16
C PRO A 85 13.48 16.22 3.51
N LEU A 86 12.66 15.60 2.68
CA LEU A 86 12.42 14.16 2.80
C LEU A 86 13.63 13.41 2.25
N VAL A 87 14.34 12.75 3.16
CA VAL A 87 15.50 11.94 2.82
C VAL A 87 15.12 10.48 2.95
N ALA A 88 15.13 9.76 1.82
CA ALA A 88 15.05 8.31 1.80
C ALA A 88 16.44 7.76 1.44
N ARG A 89 16.87 6.71 2.14
CA ARG A 89 18.20 6.12 1.99
C ARG A 89 18.06 4.62 1.94
N PHE A 90 18.85 3.98 1.10
CA PHE A 90 19.02 2.53 1.06
C PHE A 90 20.52 2.18 1.24
N GLY A 91 20.82 1.26 2.14
CA GLY A 91 22.18 0.86 2.52
C GLY A 91 22.74 1.59 3.73
N GLY A 92 24.08 1.69 3.81
CA GLY A 92 24.77 2.38 4.91
C GLY A 92 24.78 1.64 6.27
N ILE A 93 24.23 0.42 6.33
CA ILE A 93 24.21 -0.38 7.56
C ILE A 93 25.50 -1.21 7.66
N PRO A 94 26.25 -1.15 8.77
CA PRO A 94 27.37 -2.04 8.99
C PRO A 94 26.94 -3.50 9.12
N LEU A 95 27.40 -4.33 8.19
CA LEU A 95 27.35 -5.80 8.32
C LEU A 95 28.50 -6.28 9.21
N LYS A 96 28.53 -5.80 10.45
CA LYS A 96 29.47 -6.24 11.49
C LYS A 96 28.67 -6.81 12.64
N ARG A 97 29.11 -7.95 13.17
CA ARG A 97 28.51 -8.55 14.35
C ARG A 97 28.58 -7.57 15.52
N LYS A 98 27.47 -7.37 16.21
CA LYS A 98 27.39 -6.59 17.45
C LYS A 98 26.89 -7.51 18.55
N GLN A 99 27.76 -7.90 19.48
CA GLN A 99 27.43 -8.86 20.55
C GLN A 99 26.42 -8.30 21.55
N GLU A 100 26.42 -6.98 21.76
CA GLU A 100 25.51 -6.27 22.67
C GLU A 100 24.29 -5.69 21.94
N ALA A 101 23.94 -6.22 20.75
CA ALA A 101 22.81 -5.72 19.99
C ALA A 101 21.48 -6.05 20.69
N ILE A 102 20.76 -5.02 21.14
CA ILE A 102 19.39 -5.17 21.65
C ILE A 102 18.46 -5.39 20.44
N LEU A 103 17.83 -6.57 20.37
CA LEU A 103 16.82 -6.87 19.38
C LEU A 103 15.49 -6.21 19.79
N VAL A 104 15.15 -5.08 19.18
CA VAL A 104 13.83 -4.48 19.36
C VAL A 104 12.89 -5.12 18.35
N ASP A 105 12.24 -6.20 18.77
CA ASP A 105 11.23 -6.89 17.97
C ASP A 105 9.94 -6.04 17.95
N ARG A 106 9.82 -5.19 16.93
CA ARG A 106 8.62 -4.37 16.75
C ARG A 106 7.58 -5.22 16.05
N HIS A 107 6.43 -5.41 16.69
CA HIS A 107 5.26 -5.98 16.02
C HIS A 107 5.04 -5.26 14.69
N PRO A 108 4.90 -5.99 13.57
CA PRO A 108 4.70 -5.38 12.28
C PRO A 108 3.47 -4.47 12.35
N GLN A 109 3.71 -3.16 12.30
CA GLN A 109 2.64 -2.18 12.17
C GLN A 109 2.16 -2.28 10.73
N PHE A 110 1.32 -3.27 10.46
CA PHE A 110 0.53 -3.30 9.23
C PHE A 110 -0.34 -2.04 9.26
N ALA A 111 0.10 -0.99 8.56
CA ALA A 111 -0.74 0.14 8.22
C ALA A 111 -1.80 -0.36 7.23
N MET A 112 -2.78 -1.12 7.74
CA MET A 112 -4.02 -1.48 7.04
C MET A 112 -4.90 -0.24 6.94
N THR A 113 -4.37 0.86 6.40
CA THR A 113 -5.09 2.14 6.30
C THR A 113 -6.17 2.09 5.22
N ASN A 114 -6.19 1.03 4.41
CA ASN A 114 -7.24 0.78 3.44
C ASN A 114 -7.88 -0.58 3.74
N ARG A 115 -8.99 -0.57 4.48
CA ARG A 115 -9.93 -1.70 4.41
C ARG A 115 -10.24 -1.95 2.93
N SER A 116 -10.30 -3.21 2.52
CA SER A 116 -10.71 -3.53 1.16
C SER A 116 -12.07 -2.89 0.90
N GLU A 117 -12.27 -2.33 -0.30
CA GLU A 117 -13.51 -1.65 -0.71
C GLU A 117 -14.77 -2.48 -0.35
N LEU A 118 -14.67 -3.80 -0.48
CA LEU A 118 -15.74 -4.73 -0.09
C LEU A 118 -16.06 -4.66 1.41
N LEU A 119 -15.06 -4.67 2.30
CA LEU A 119 -15.27 -4.56 3.73
C LEU A 119 -15.93 -3.23 4.09
N GLN A 120 -15.51 -2.12 3.49
CA GLN A 120 -16.14 -0.82 3.72
C GLN A 120 -17.62 -0.82 3.31
N ARG A 121 -17.92 -1.40 2.15
CA ARG A 121 -19.29 -1.50 1.64
C ARG A 121 -20.17 -2.42 2.50
N VAL A 122 -19.64 -3.55 2.97
CA VAL A 122 -20.37 -4.47 3.87
C VAL A 122 -20.63 -3.80 5.22
N LEU A 123 -19.64 -3.11 5.77
CA LEU A 123 -19.78 -2.36 7.03
C LEU A 123 -20.73 -1.16 6.92
N ALA A 124 -20.98 -0.64 5.71
CA ALA A 124 -22.00 0.39 5.51
C ALA A 124 -23.43 -0.15 5.67
N ASP A 125 -23.59 -1.48 5.71
CA ASP A 125 -24.84 -2.22 5.97
C ASP A 125 -26.04 -1.64 5.19
N ARG A 126 -25.82 -1.41 3.89
CA ARG A 126 -26.79 -0.74 3.03
C ARG A 126 -26.85 -1.40 1.66
N CYS A 127 -28.06 -1.78 1.26
CA CYS A 127 -28.35 -2.28 -0.08
C CYS A 127 -28.00 -1.22 -1.14
N GLU A 128 -27.18 -1.59 -2.12
CA GLU A 128 -26.75 -0.71 -3.21
C GLU A 128 -27.82 -0.49 -4.29
N LEU A 129 -28.92 -1.27 -4.24
CA LEU A 129 -30.04 -1.14 -5.15
C LEU A 129 -31.16 -0.29 -4.55
N CYS A 130 -31.75 -0.73 -3.43
CA CYS A 130 -32.89 -0.06 -2.81
C CYS A 130 -32.52 0.86 -1.64
N GLY A 131 -31.31 0.75 -1.09
CA GLY A 131 -30.88 1.55 0.06
C GLY A 131 -31.35 1.06 1.43
N SER A 132 -32.07 -0.07 1.50
CA SER A 132 -32.48 -0.71 2.77
C SER A 132 -31.28 -1.24 3.56
N LYS A 133 -31.41 -1.27 4.89
CA LYS A 133 -30.44 -1.84 5.84
C LYS A 133 -30.89 -3.18 6.41
N GLU A 134 -32.01 -3.73 5.94
CA GLU A 134 -32.53 -4.99 6.46
C GLU A 134 -31.79 -6.18 5.85
N LYS A 135 -31.13 -6.98 6.70
CA LYS A 135 -30.52 -8.29 6.35
C LYS A 135 -29.74 -8.23 5.04
N VAL A 136 -28.62 -7.51 5.08
CA VAL A 136 -27.77 -7.25 3.94
C VAL A 136 -26.83 -8.43 3.69
N GLU A 137 -26.79 -8.88 2.44
CA GLU A 137 -26.01 -10.01 1.95
C GLU A 137 -25.15 -9.59 0.75
N VAL A 138 -24.07 -10.31 0.51
CA VAL A 138 -23.19 -10.08 -0.64
C VAL A 138 -23.60 -11.00 -1.78
N HIS A 139 -24.18 -10.43 -2.83
CA HIS A 139 -24.39 -11.12 -4.09
C HIS A 139 -23.09 -11.16 -4.90
N HIS A 140 -22.64 -12.36 -5.27
CA HIS A 140 -21.41 -12.57 -6.04
C HIS A 140 -21.68 -13.28 -7.37
N ILE A 141 -20.99 -12.84 -8.44
CA ILE A 141 -21.09 -13.43 -9.78
C ILE A 141 -19.74 -13.97 -10.24
N ARG A 142 -19.77 -15.05 -11.02
CA ARG A 142 -18.56 -15.72 -11.51
C ARG A 142 -17.67 -14.82 -12.37
N LYS A 143 -18.22 -14.18 -13.41
CA LYS A 143 -17.47 -13.29 -14.33
C LYS A 143 -18.29 -12.04 -14.67
N LEU A 144 -17.61 -10.92 -14.92
CA LEU A 144 -18.26 -9.67 -15.36
C LEU A 144 -18.82 -9.78 -16.79
N ALA A 145 -18.19 -10.57 -17.64
CA ALA A 145 -18.66 -10.83 -19.00
C ALA A 145 -20.04 -11.49 -19.02
N ASP A 146 -20.40 -12.24 -17.97
CA ASP A 146 -21.70 -12.92 -17.86
C ASP A 146 -22.87 -11.91 -17.75
N LEU A 147 -22.58 -10.64 -17.46
CA LEU A 147 -23.53 -9.52 -17.40
C LEU A 147 -23.89 -8.96 -18.78
N GLU A 148 -23.04 -9.19 -19.77
CA GLU A 148 -23.19 -8.68 -21.13
C GLU A 148 -23.80 -9.77 -22.02
N LYS A 149 -25.10 -10.06 -21.80
CA LYS A 149 -25.83 -10.93 -22.72
C LYS A 149 -26.18 -10.15 -23.99
N PRO A 150 -25.77 -10.61 -25.19
CA PRO A 150 -26.15 -9.98 -26.44
C PRO A 150 -27.66 -10.10 -26.64
N GLY A 151 -28.35 -8.96 -26.78
CA GLY A 151 -29.80 -8.89 -26.96
C GLY A 151 -30.39 -7.49 -26.69
N ARG A 152 -31.57 -7.21 -27.25
CA ARG A 152 -32.28 -5.91 -27.15
C ARG A 152 -33.19 -5.76 -25.91
N ARG A 153 -32.96 -6.54 -24.83
CA ARG A 153 -33.69 -6.33 -23.57
C ARG A 153 -32.98 -5.29 -22.72
N ALA A 154 -33.76 -4.37 -22.13
CA ALA A 154 -33.23 -3.39 -21.18
C ALA A 154 -32.48 -4.11 -20.05
N LYS A 155 -31.22 -3.74 -19.81
CA LYS A 155 -30.40 -4.35 -18.75
C LYS A 155 -31.06 -4.07 -17.38
N PRO A 156 -31.23 -5.08 -16.50
CA PRO A 156 -31.80 -4.88 -15.17
C PRO A 156 -30.89 -3.97 -14.33
N ALA A 157 -31.46 -3.32 -13.32
CA ALA A 157 -30.75 -2.30 -12.55
C ALA A 157 -29.47 -2.81 -11.86
N TRP A 158 -29.48 -4.07 -11.40
CA TRP A 158 -28.34 -4.70 -10.75
C TRP A 158 -27.17 -4.93 -11.73
N VAL A 159 -27.46 -5.28 -12.99
CA VAL A 159 -26.46 -5.42 -14.06
C VAL A 159 -25.81 -4.08 -14.35
N LYS A 160 -26.61 -3.00 -14.44
CA LYS A 160 -26.10 -1.63 -14.66
C LYS A 160 -25.17 -1.19 -13.52
N GLN A 161 -25.54 -1.50 -12.27
CA GLN A 161 -24.75 -1.17 -11.09
C GLN A 161 -23.41 -1.92 -11.05
N MET A 162 -23.41 -3.22 -11.31
CA MET A 162 -22.18 -4.03 -11.35
C MET A 162 -21.28 -3.66 -12.52
N ALA A 163 -21.86 -3.35 -13.70
CA ALA A 163 -21.10 -2.89 -14.87
C ALA A 163 -20.45 -1.51 -14.63
N ALA A 164 -21.17 -0.57 -14.01
CA ALA A 164 -20.63 0.74 -13.67
C ALA A 164 -19.46 0.65 -12.67
N ARG A 165 -19.57 -0.22 -11.66
CA ARG A 165 -18.52 -0.43 -10.64
C ARG A 165 -17.38 -1.33 -11.12
N ARG A 166 -17.59 -2.14 -12.16
CA ARG A 166 -16.67 -3.20 -12.62
C ARG A 166 -16.23 -4.13 -11.48
N ARG A 167 -17.17 -4.49 -10.60
CA ARG A 167 -16.97 -5.40 -9.45
C ARG A 167 -17.89 -6.61 -9.54
N LYS A 168 -17.38 -7.79 -9.17
CA LYS A 168 -18.13 -9.06 -9.12
C LYS A 168 -19.05 -9.19 -7.92
N THR A 169 -19.01 -8.22 -7.00
CA THR A 169 -19.76 -8.19 -5.75
C THR A 169 -20.73 -7.02 -5.71
N LEU A 170 -21.95 -7.30 -5.30
CA LEU A 170 -23.01 -6.33 -5.08
C LEU A 170 -23.63 -6.56 -3.70
N ILE A 171 -23.80 -5.50 -2.93
CA ILE A 171 -24.36 -5.58 -1.58
C ILE A 171 -25.85 -5.31 -1.64
N VAL A 172 -26.66 -6.27 -1.21
CA VAL A 172 -28.11 -6.27 -1.41
C VAL A 172 -28.84 -6.78 -0.17
N CYS A 173 -30.03 -6.26 0.11
CA CYS A 173 -30.91 -6.88 1.10
C CYS A 173 -31.47 -8.20 0.57
N ARG A 174 -31.92 -9.08 1.47
CA ARG A 174 -32.53 -10.38 1.11
C ARG A 174 -33.61 -10.29 0.01
N LYS A 175 -34.52 -9.30 0.08
CA LYS A 175 -35.56 -9.08 -0.95
C LYS A 175 -34.96 -8.84 -2.33
N CYS A 176 -33.92 -8.01 -2.42
CA CYS A 176 -33.22 -7.76 -3.68
C CYS A 176 -32.38 -8.96 -4.11
N HIS A 177 -31.82 -9.72 -3.16
CA HIS A 177 -31.06 -10.93 -3.45
C HIS A 177 -31.94 -12.00 -4.11
N GLU A 178 -33.12 -12.26 -3.52
CA GLU A 178 -34.14 -13.17 -4.07
C GLU A 178 -34.62 -12.70 -5.45
N ALA A 179 -34.87 -11.39 -5.62
CA ALA A 179 -35.28 -10.82 -6.90
C ALA A 179 -34.24 -11.01 -8.02
N ILE A 180 -32.94 -10.88 -7.69
CA ILE A 180 -31.84 -11.16 -8.63
C ILE A 180 -31.84 -12.63 -9.06
N HIS A 181 -31.99 -13.57 -8.11
CA HIS A 181 -32.08 -15.01 -8.42
C HIS A 181 -33.33 -15.34 -9.25
N ALA A 182 -34.45 -14.68 -8.98
CA ALA A 182 -35.69 -14.81 -9.74
C ALA A 182 -35.67 -14.09 -11.10
N GLY A 183 -34.56 -13.42 -11.48
CA GLY A 183 -34.45 -12.69 -12.74
C GLY A 183 -35.33 -11.43 -12.85
N THR A 184 -35.93 -10.98 -11.75
CA THR A 184 -36.84 -9.84 -11.70
C THR A 184 -36.14 -8.67 -11.00
N SER A 185 -36.00 -7.50 -11.64
CA SER A 185 -35.46 -6.31 -10.96
C SER A 185 -36.56 -5.29 -10.73
N THR A 186 -37.06 -5.20 -9.49
CA THR A 186 -38.05 -4.18 -9.07
C THR A 186 -37.41 -2.84 -8.70
N ALA A 187 -36.08 -2.80 -8.53
CA ALA A 187 -35.37 -1.60 -8.11
C ALA A 187 -35.00 -0.69 -9.29
N SER A 188 -35.23 0.61 -9.15
CA SER A 188 -34.72 1.64 -10.06
C SER A 188 -33.20 1.79 -9.90
N PHE A 189 -32.48 2.04 -11.00
CA PHE A 189 -31.04 2.23 -10.99
C PHE A 189 -30.68 3.54 -10.28
N ARG A 190 -30.01 3.43 -9.12
CA ARG A 190 -29.50 4.58 -8.38
C ARG A 190 -28.02 4.76 -8.67
N LYS A 191 -27.65 5.83 -9.39
CA LYS A 191 -26.25 6.27 -9.50
C LYS A 191 -25.78 6.71 -8.10
N GLN A 192 -25.19 5.79 -7.35
CA GLN A 192 -24.35 6.18 -6.22
C GLN A 192 -23.03 6.69 -6.79
N GLY A 193 -22.54 7.80 -6.24
CA GLY A 193 -21.25 8.36 -6.63
C GLY A 193 -20.17 7.27 -6.61
N LEU A 194 -19.41 7.18 -7.69
CA LEU A 194 -18.13 6.50 -7.66
C LEU A 194 -17.31 7.24 -6.60
N GLU A 195 -17.19 6.68 -5.39
CA GLU A 195 -16.16 7.12 -4.46
C GLU A 195 -14.83 6.88 -5.17
N SER A 196 -14.31 7.97 -5.71
CA SER A 196 -13.02 8.03 -6.32
C SER A 196 -12.00 7.60 -5.28
N ARG A 197 -10.97 6.87 -5.72
CA ARG A 197 -9.78 6.57 -4.91
C ARG A 197 -9.01 7.86 -4.64
N MET A 198 -9.54 8.75 -3.81
CA MET A 198 -8.84 9.93 -3.31
C MET A 198 -9.46 10.30 -1.97
N THR A 199 -8.99 9.67 -0.89
CA THR A 199 -9.09 10.32 0.41
C THR A 199 -8.08 11.46 0.47
N PRO A 200 -8.47 12.61 1.05
CA PRO A 200 -7.60 13.75 1.23
C PRO A 200 -6.47 13.40 2.20
N LYS A 201 -5.32 14.06 2.05
CA LYS A 201 -4.19 13.99 2.99
C LYS A 201 -4.68 14.38 4.39
N GLY A 202 -5.04 13.39 5.20
CA GLY A 202 -5.15 13.54 6.65
C GLY A 202 -3.74 13.78 7.19
N SER A 203 -3.56 14.96 7.78
CA SER A 203 -2.40 15.32 8.58
C SER A 203 -2.11 14.23 9.61
N SER A 204 -0.90 13.68 9.58
CA SER A 204 -0.39 12.86 10.68
C SER A 204 -0.38 13.68 11.97
N PRO A 205 -0.79 13.11 13.12
CA PRO A 205 -0.65 13.77 14.39
C PRO A 205 0.85 13.95 14.69
N VAL A 206 1.21 15.18 15.04
CA VAL A 206 2.52 15.55 15.58
C VAL A 206 2.60 14.89 16.95
N TRP A 207 3.58 14.00 17.15
CA TRP A 207 3.98 13.60 18.49
C TRP A 207 4.85 14.74 19.02
N GLU A 208 4.29 15.54 19.94
CA GLU A 208 5.06 16.47 20.75
C GLU A 208 5.92 15.65 21.72
N GLU A 209 7.25 15.74 21.57
CA GLU A 209 8.18 15.28 22.59
C GLU A 209 8.07 16.23 23.78
N GLY A 210 7.50 15.74 24.87
CA GLY A 210 7.49 16.40 26.17
C GLY A 210 8.92 16.62 26.64
N ASN A 211 9.25 17.89 26.86
CA ASN A 211 10.46 18.37 27.50
C ASN A 211 10.37 18.11 29.01
N GLU A 212 10.81 16.94 29.48
CA GLU A 212 11.12 16.73 30.90
C GLU A 212 12.53 17.26 31.18
N LYS A 213 12.59 18.51 31.62
CA LYS A 213 13.69 19.00 32.46
C LYS A 213 13.35 18.67 33.91
N GLY A 214 14.30 18.08 34.61
CA GLY A 214 14.40 18.20 36.05
C GLY A 214 15.46 17.27 36.63
N PRO A 215 15.82 17.49 37.90
CA PRO A 215 16.17 18.75 38.56
C PRO A 215 17.66 19.13 38.38
#